data_AF-A0A2Z6EWG0-F1
#
_entry.id   AF-A0A2Z6EWG0-F1
#
_cell.length_a   1.000
_cell.length_b   1.000
_cell.length_c   1.000
_cell.angle_alpha   90.00
_cell.angle_beta   90.00
_cell.angle_gamma   90.00
#
_symmetry.space_group_name_H-M   'P 1'
#
loop_
_entity.id
_entity.type
_entity.pdbx_description
1 polymer ?
#
loop_
_entity_poly.entity_id
_entity_poly.type
_entity_poly.pdbx_seq_one_letter_code
_entity_poly.pdbx_strand_id
1 'polypeptide(L)'
;MQPPRYHRQKDFAVDYGNETDHTALNAELDRVASSINPLRQNLVLLQLDDGSLRDGIVEERSLTPAFRDDLVKYLSGEIKANVQEASAAANEATHAAIAARDAEQVVEQARTRADEAAETAQSNSELIILNVQTALEAKEEVVQLHAQADEAQKAIVQLQAKAQESQIAACGFALRAEAAHGQAKHYVEQCRQLQEKAERDADHVAGVAREFAQTSRQALQSASVAQEAKNSVQEMVQQTNHLSEWVNKAAQTVQLKAEQVQTQAEICKAQAEQAQSLVEEDRAQIIRTKKETGDAAQRASQYANTAREAISRVQKMVRQAKQLSTPADGSVTTDKLAPDLFLIGTPNASTPDADDKSTRIATTAFTQTAILRMFDEPRYKSIADDGYQKLPGGFILQWGEIITRAGGIADIKFLTPFLNKCLCIQGMYRGRLCVTVTESSSGRSQEGTQLRCFDNTAEGHAGWEIQWFALGY
;
A
#
# COMPACT_ATOMS: atom_id res chain seq x y z
N MET A 1 -75.09 10.26 -44.04
CA MET A 1 -76.36 11.03 -44.06
C MET A 1 -77.54 10.10 -43.94
N GLN A 2 -78.35 10.23 -42.89
CA GLN A 2 -79.58 9.44 -42.70
C GLN A 2 -80.60 9.79 -43.80
N PRO A 3 -81.24 8.80 -44.45
CA PRO A 3 -82.25 9.08 -45.46
C PRO A 3 -83.49 9.76 -44.83
N PRO A 4 -84.17 10.66 -45.56
CA PRO A 4 -85.34 11.35 -45.04
C PRO A 4 -86.49 10.37 -44.76
N ARG A 5 -87.34 10.69 -43.77
CA ARG A 5 -88.53 9.88 -43.44
C ARG A 5 -89.50 9.92 -44.63
N TYR A 6 -89.86 8.75 -45.15
CA TYR A 6 -90.88 8.68 -46.19
C TYR A 6 -92.26 8.99 -45.60
N HIS A 7 -92.91 9.96 -46.21
CA HIS A 7 -94.31 10.30 -45.98
C HIS A 7 -94.93 10.61 -47.33
N ARG A 8 -96.11 10.07 -47.58
CA ARG A 8 -96.86 10.40 -48.79
C ARG A 8 -97.24 11.88 -48.75
N GLN A 9 -96.86 12.63 -49.79
CA GLN A 9 -97.13 14.08 -49.88
C GLN A 9 -98.45 14.39 -50.56
N LYS A 10 -98.91 13.53 -51.47
CA LYS A 10 -100.15 13.71 -52.23
C LYS A 10 -101.20 12.71 -51.75
N ASP A 11 -102.39 13.22 -51.46
CA ASP A 11 -103.59 12.39 -51.38
C ASP A 11 -104.21 12.26 -52.75
N PHE A 12 -104.28 11.04 -53.26
CA PHE A 12 -104.89 10.78 -54.57
C PHE A 12 -106.41 10.69 -54.45
N ALA A 13 -106.97 10.49 -53.26
CA ALA A 13 -108.43 10.40 -53.06
C ALA A 13 -109.14 11.75 -53.22
N VAL A 14 -108.42 12.87 -53.29
CA VAL A 14 -108.98 14.20 -53.55
C VAL A 14 -109.03 14.58 -55.05
N ASP A 15 -108.50 13.73 -55.93
CA ASP A 15 -108.50 13.98 -57.38
C ASP A 15 -109.75 13.36 -58.03
N TYR A 16 -110.27 13.97 -59.11
CA TYR A 16 -111.44 13.45 -59.83
C TYR A 16 -111.08 12.13 -60.52
N GLY A 17 -111.71 11.03 -60.09
CA GLY A 17 -111.40 9.68 -60.53
C GLY A 17 -112.26 9.23 -61.71
N ASN A 18 -111.64 8.98 -62.86
CA ASN A 18 -112.33 8.36 -63.99
C ASN A 18 -111.76 6.98 -64.37
N GLU A 19 -110.53 6.63 -64.00
CA GLU A 19 -109.88 5.41 -64.53
C GLU A 19 -108.89 4.68 -63.58
N THR A 20 -108.75 5.07 -62.31
CA THR A 20 -107.81 4.41 -61.36
C THR A 20 -108.35 4.38 -59.93
N ASP A 21 -108.09 3.29 -59.19
CA ASP A 21 -108.44 3.18 -57.77
C ASP A 21 -107.42 3.97 -56.92
N HIS A 22 -107.72 5.24 -56.71
CA HIS A 22 -106.87 6.17 -55.94
C HIS A 22 -106.78 5.79 -54.46
N THR A 23 -107.75 5.04 -53.92
CA THR A 23 -107.71 4.55 -52.53
C THR A 23 -106.71 3.40 -52.41
N ALA A 24 -106.72 2.47 -53.36
CA ALA A 24 -105.72 1.40 -53.41
C ALA A 24 -104.30 1.94 -53.61
N LEU A 25 -104.12 3.00 -54.42
CA LEU A 25 -102.82 3.66 -54.60
C LEU A 25 -102.31 4.32 -53.31
N ASN A 26 -103.18 5.03 -52.59
CA ASN A 26 -102.84 5.57 -51.28
C ASN A 26 -102.45 4.47 -50.30
N ALA A 27 -103.22 3.38 -50.24
CA ALA A 27 -102.92 2.24 -49.38
C ALA A 27 -101.57 1.59 -49.73
N GLU A 28 -101.21 1.51 -51.01
CA GLU A 28 -99.91 1.01 -51.45
C GLU A 28 -98.76 1.92 -50.99
N LEU A 29 -98.89 3.22 -51.16
CA LEU A 29 -97.87 4.18 -50.72
C LEU A 29 -97.75 4.25 -49.19
N ASP A 30 -98.85 4.05 -48.47
CA ASP A 30 -98.84 3.97 -47.01
C ASP A 30 -98.21 2.64 -46.53
N ARG A 31 -98.38 1.54 -47.29
CA ARG A 31 -97.62 0.29 -47.09
C ARG A 31 -96.13 0.49 -47.37
N VAL A 32 -95.75 1.25 -48.40
CA VAL A 32 -94.34 1.63 -48.65
C VAL A 32 -93.77 2.42 -47.47
N ALA A 33 -94.52 3.37 -46.92
CA ALA A 33 -94.11 4.12 -45.73
C ALA A 33 -93.88 3.21 -44.52
N SER A 34 -94.74 2.20 -44.36
CA SER A 34 -94.66 1.21 -43.29
C SER A 34 -93.45 0.29 -43.45
N SER A 35 -92.93 0.09 -44.66
CA SER A 35 -91.73 -0.70 -44.93
C SER A 35 -90.43 0.12 -44.79
N ILE A 36 -90.39 1.33 -45.34
CA ILE A 36 -89.17 2.17 -45.38
C ILE A 36 -88.82 2.77 -44.02
N ASN A 37 -89.80 3.23 -43.26
CA ASN A 37 -89.52 3.98 -42.02
C ASN A 37 -88.90 3.12 -40.89
N PRO A 38 -89.28 1.83 -40.70
CA PRO A 38 -88.56 0.93 -39.79
C PRO A 38 -87.12 0.65 -40.23
N LEU A 39 -86.84 0.51 -41.52
CA LEU A 39 -85.48 0.36 -42.02
C LEU A 39 -84.61 1.57 -41.69
N ARG A 40 -85.18 2.78 -41.77
CA ARG A 40 -84.52 4.01 -41.31
C ARG A 40 -84.25 3.98 -39.79
N GLN A 41 -85.19 3.49 -38.98
CA GLN A 41 -84.97 3.35 -37.53
C GLN A 41 -83.82 2.39 -37.23
N ASN A 42 -83.72 1.27 -37.95
CA ASN A 42 -82.59 0.35 -37.83
C ASN A 42 -81.27 1.00 -38.30
N LEU A 43 -81.29 1.80 -39.37
CA LEU A 43 -80.10 2.52 -39.84
C LEU A 43 -79.59 3.55 -38.83
N VAL A 44 -80.48 4.18 -38.06
CA VAL A 44 -80.12 5.08 -36.96
C VAL A 44 -79.40 4.34 -35.84
N LEU A 45 -79.69 3.06 -35.60
CA LEU A 45 -78.98 2.24 -34.61
C LEU A 45 -77.59 1.83 -35.07
N LEU A 46 -77.34 1.77 -36.38
CA LEU A 46 -76.08 1.30 -36.96
C LEU A 46 -75.12 2.43 -37.36
N GLN A 47 -75.66 3.59 -37.77
CA GLN A 47 -74.88 4.69 -38.35
C GLN A 47 -75.10 6.03 -37.64
N LEU A 48 -74.04 6.84 -37.59
CA LEU A 48 -74.11 8.27 -37.27
C LEU A 48 -74.70 9.05 -38.45
N ASP A 49 -75.02 10.32 -38.21
CA ASP A 49 -75.64 11.18 -39.23
C ASP A 49 -74.71 11.45 -40.41
N ASP A 50 -73.39 11.36 -40.25
CA ASP A 50 -72.40 11.48 -41.34
C ASP A 50 -72.31 10.20 -42.20
N GLY A 51 -72.86 9.08 -41.74
CA GLY A 51 -72.81 7.77 -42.41
C GLY A 51 -71.69 6.85 -41.91
N SER A 52 -70.89 7.26 -40.92
CA SER A 52 -69.99 6.35 -40.23
C SER A 52 -70.77 5.35 -39.38
N LEU A 53 -70.16 4.21 -39.04
CA LEU A 53 -70.74 3.29 -38.07
C LEU A 53 -70.73 3.93 -36.68
N ARG A 54 -71.75 3.60 -35.87
CA ARG A 54 -71.75 3.92 -34.44
C ARG A 54 -70.72 3.09 -33.68
N ASP A 55 -70.28 3.62 -32.55
CA ASP A 55 -69.38 2.91 -31.64
C ASP A 55 -70.01 1.58 -31.18
N GLY A 56 -69.16 0.56 -31.03
CA GLY A 56 -69.58 -0.78 -30.62
C GLY A 56 -70.25 -1.64 -31.70
N ILE A 57 -70.52 -1.10 -32.90
CA ILE A 57 -71.06 -1.89 -34.03
C ILE A 57 -70.01 -2.86 -34.59
N VAL A 58 -68.75 -2.44 -34.62
CA VAL A 58 -67.63 -3.30 -35.02
C VAL A 58 -67.14 -4.06 -33.80
N GLU A 59 -67.52 -5.33 -33.72
CA GLU A 59 -67.01 -6.24 -32.70
C GLU A 59 -65.75 -6.98 -33.17
N GLU A 60 -65.04 -7.62 -32.25
CA GLU A 60 -63.81 -8.38 -32.55
C GLU A 60 -64.04 -9.46 -33.63
N ARG A 61 -65.19 -10.13 -33.61
CA ARG A 61 -65.58 -11.12 -34.63
C ARG A 61 -65.72 -10.54 -36.03
N SER A 62 -65.94 -9.23 -36.14
CA SER A 62 -66.06 -8.50 -37.40
C SER A 62 -64.68 -8.19 -38.01
N LEU A 63 -63.59 -8.35 -37.24
CA LEU A 63 -62.23 -8.19 -37.73
C LEU A 63 -61.71 -9.49 -38.34
N THR A 64 -61.08 -9.39 -39.50
CA THR A 64 -60.44 -10.55 -40.14
C THR A 64 -59.30 -11.07 -39.27
N PRO A 65 -59.04 -12.38 -39.24
CA PRO A 65 -57.88 -12.94 -38.55
C PRO A 65 -56.57 -12.25 -38.97
N ALA A 66 -56.39 -12.03 -40.28
CA ALA A 66 -55.21 -11.35 -40.81
C ALA A 66 -55.00 -9.93 -40.23
N PHE A 67 -56.06 -9.13 -40.11
CA PHE A 67 -55.95 -7.79 -39.54
C PHE A 67 -55.64 -7.82 -38.03
N ARG A 68 -56.20 -8.79 -37.29
CA ARG A 68 -55.86 -8.99 -35.87
C ARG A 68 -54.40 -9.39 -35.70
N ASP A 69 -53.91 -10.30 -36.53
CA ASP A 69 -52.52 -10.74 -36.50
C ASP A 69 -51.56 -9.58 -36.84
N ASP A 70 -51.89 -8.76 -37.84
CA ASP A 70 -51.09 -7.58 -38.20
C ASP A 70 -51.09 -6.52 -37.08
N LEU A 71 -52.23 -6.27 -36.44
CA LEU A 71 -52.34 -5.35 -35.31
C LEU A 71 -51.51 -5.82 -34.11
N VAL A 72 -51.62 -7.10 -33.76
CA VAL A 72 -50.83 -7.71 -32.67
C VAL A 72 -49.34 -7.68 -33.00
N LYS A 73 -48.96 -7.96 -34.25
CA LYS A 73 -47.56 -7.93 -34.71
C LYS A 73 -46.98 -6.53 -34.64
N TYR A 74 -47.72 -5.52 -35.11
CA TYR A 74 -47.32 -4.12 -35.04
C TYR A 74 -47.13 -3.67 -33.59
N LEU A 75 -48.16 -3.86 -32.75
CA LEU A 75 -48.12 -3.46 -31.34
C LEU A 75 -47.04 -4.22 -30.56
N SER A 76 -46.90 -5.53 -30.78
CA SER A 76 -45.86 -6.33 -30.13
C SER A 76 -44.45 -5.92 -30.55
N GLY A 77 -44.26 -5.52 -31.81
CA GLY A 77 -42.98 -5.02 -32.30
C GLY A 77 -42.58 -3.71 -31.64
N GLU A 78 -43.51 -2.75 -31.59
CA GLU A 78 -43.28 -1.43 -31.00
C GLU A 78 -43.06 -1.51 -29.48
N ILE A 79 -43.86 -2.33 -28.79
CA ILE A 79 -43.69 -2.59 -27.34
C ILE A 79 -42.33 -3.25 -27.07
N LYS A 80 -41.92 -4.24 -27.86
CA LYS A 80 -40.61 -4.90 -27.69
C LYS A 80 -39.45 -3.92 -27.87
N ALA A 81 -39.51 -3.06 -28.88
CA ALA A 81 -38.47 -2.06 -29.11
C ALA A 81 -38.35 -1.08 -27.93
N ASN A 82 -39.48 -0.56 -27.44
CA ASN A 82 -39.50 0.36 -26.30
C ASN A 82 -39.01 -0.30 -25.00
N VAL A 83 -39.37 -1.56 -24.75
CA VAL A 83 -38.90 -2.31 -23.58
C VAL A 83 -37.40 -2.58 -23.67
N GLN A 84 -36.88 -2.91 -24.86
CA GLN A 84 -35.44 -3.10 -25.05
C GLN A 84 -34.65 -1.81 -24.82
N GLU A 85 -35.14 -0.67 -25.33
CA GLU A 85 -34.50 0.63 -25.10
C GLU A 85 -34.52 1.01 -23.62
N ALA A 86 -35.65 0.83 -22.94
CA ALA A 86 -35.76 1.06 -21.50
C ALA A 86 -34.82 0.15 -20.69
N SER A 87 -34.71 -1.13 -21.06
CA SER A 87 -33.79 -2.07 -20.43
C SER A 87 -32.33 -1.69 -20.65
N ALA A 88 -31.96 -1.23 -21.85
CA ALA A 88 -30.61 -0.78 -22.14
C ALA A 88 -30.24 0.46 -21.31
N ALA A 89 -31.13 1.45 -21.23
CA ALA A 89 -30.94 2.63 -20.40
C ALA A 89 -30.82 2.29 -18.90
N ALA A 90 -31.61 1.33 -18.40
CA ALA A 90 -31.51 0.87 -17.01
C ALA A 90 -30.16 0.17 -16.72
N ASN A 91 -29.66 -0.63 -17.66
CA ASN A 91 -28.34 -1.27 -17.54
C ASN A 91 -27.21 -0.23 -17.53
N GLU A 92 -27.28 0.78 -18.41
CA GLU A 92 -26.31 1.87 -18.46
C GLU A 92 -26.31 2.69 -17.16
N ALA A 93 -27.48 3.01 -16.62
CA ALA A 93 -27.60 3.67 -15.32
C ALA A 93 -27.01 2.84 -14.17
N THR A 94 -27.21 1.51 -14.20
CA THR A 94 -26.63 0.59 -13.21
C THR A 94 -25.10 0.56 -13.31
N HIS A 95 -24.55 0.50 -14.52
CA HIS A 95 -23.11 0.56 -14.73
C HIS A 95 -22.51 1.91 -14.27
N ALA A 96 -23.19 3.02 -14.54
CA ALA A 96 -22.77 4.34 -14.07
C ALA A 96 -22.77 4.43 -12.54
N ALA A 97 -23.76 3.84 -11.87
CA ALA A 97 -23.81 3.78 -10.41
C ALA A 97 -22.67 2.93 -9.81
N ILE A 98 -22.35 1.79 -10.43
CA ILE A 98 -21.20 0.96 -10.03
C ILE A 98 -19.90 1.74 -10.20
N ALA A 99 -19.68 2.37 -11.35
CA ALA A 99 -18.48 3.17 -11.60
C ALA A 99 -18.32 4.34 -10.59
N ALA A 100 -19.42 4.98 -10.19
CA ALA A 100 -19.39 6.02 -9.17
C ALA A 100 -18.97 5.48 -7.79
N ARG A 101 -19.46 4.29 -7.41
CA ARG A 101 -19.08 3.62 -6.17
C ARG A 101 -17.62 3.19 -6.17
N ASP A 102 -17.12 2.68 -7.29
CA ASP A 102 -15.71 2.31 -7.43
C ASP A 102 -14.80 3.54 -7.30
N ALA A 103 -15.20 4.67 -7.89
CA ALA A 103 -14.49 5.93 -7.74
C ALA A 103 -14.45 6.43 -6.29
N GLU A 104 -15.55 6.28 -5.54
CA GLU A 104 -15.60 6.60 -4.11
C GLU A 104 -14.63 5.73 -3.29
N GLN A 105 -14.55 4.42 -3.58
CA GLN A 105 -13.58 3.54 -2.93
C GLN A 105 -12.13 3.92 -3.23
N VAL A 106 -11.82 4.33 -4.46
CA VAL A 106 -10.47 4.80 -4.84
C VAL A 106 -10.10 6.07 -4.06
N VAL A 107 -11.04 7.01 -3.89
CA VAL A 107 -10.82 8.22 -3.10
C VAL A 107 -10.53 7.87 -1.63
N GLU A 108 -11.28 6.92 -1.04
CA GLU A 108 -11.05 6.51 0.35
C GLU A 108 -9.69 5.83 0.52
N GLN A 109 -9.29 4.95 -0.40
CA GLN A 109 -7.96 4.33 -0.37
C GLN A 109 -6.84 5.38 -0.51
N ALA A 110 -7.02 6.39 -1.36
CA ALA A 110 -6.05 7.47 -1.50
C ALA A 110 -5.94 8.30 -0.21
N ARG A 111 -7.05 8.52 0.49
CA ARG A 111 -7.07 9.19 1.79
C ARG A 111 -6.31 8.39 2.85
N THR A 112 -6.57 7.09 2.99
CA THR A 112 -5.85 6.23 3.95
C THR A 112 -4.34 6.26 3.71
N ARG A 113 -3.89 6.17 2.45
CA ARG A 113 -2.46 6.26 2.11
C ARG A 113 -1.85 7.62 2.47
N ALA A 114 -2.61 8.71 2.32
CA ALA A 114 -2.15 10.04 2.71
C ALA A 114 -1.98 10.15 4.24
N ASP A 115 -2.89 9.55 5.01
CA ASP A 115 -2.82 9.52 6.46
C ASP A 115 -1.60 8.68 6.94
N GLU A 116 -1.38 7.49 6.35
CA GLU A 116 -0.20 6.65 6.64
C GLU A 116 1.14 7.36 6.31
N ALA A 117 1.19 8.11 5.21
CA ALA A 117 2.36 8.90 4.84
C ALA A 117 2.61 10.05 5.82
N ALA A 118 1.55 10.70 6.31
CA ALA A 118 1.66 11.75 7.32
C ALA A 118 2.18 11.21 8.67
N GLU A 119 1.68 10.05 9.11
CA GLU A 119 2.18 9.38 10.32
C GLU A 119 3.67 8.99 10.19
N THR A 120 4.06 8.47 9.03
CA THR A 120 5.47 8.14 8.75
C THR A 120 6.36 9.38 8.80
N ALA A 121 5.91 10.50 8.21
CA ALA A 121 6.65 11.76 8.24
C ALA A 121 6.79 12.33 9.66
N GLN A 122 5.76 12.19 10.49
CA GLN A 122 5.81 12.57 11.91
C GLN A 122 6.83 11.72 12.66
N SER A 123 6.77 10.39 12.54
CA SER A 123 7.71 9.47 13.17
C SER A 123 9.17 9.76 12.79
N ASN A 124 9.42 10.02 11.50
CA ASN A 124 10.75 10.41 11.03
C ASN A 124 11.22 11.75 11.63
N SER A 125 10.30 12.71 11.78
CA SER A 125 10.62 14.00 12.40
C SER A 125 11.00 13.85 13.87
N GLU A 126 10.30 12.99 14.61
CA GLU A 126 10.61 12.66 16.01
C GLU A 126 11.99 11.98 16.14
N LEU A 127 12.32 11.05 15.24
CA LEU A 127 13.65 10.42 15.20
C LEU A 127 14.77 11.43 14.90
N ILE A 128 14.53 12.38 13.99
CA ILE A 128 15.51 13.43 13.68
C ILE A 128 15.76 14.31 14.90
N ILE A 129 14.71 14.70 15.63
CA ILE A 129 14.83 15.49 16.87
C ILE A 129 15.68 14.74 17.90
N LEU A 130 15.41 13.45 18.09
CA LEU A 130 16.17 12.60 19.02
C LEU A 130 17.65 12.52 18.63
N ASN A 131 17.94 12.27 17.35
CA ASN A 131 19.31 12.18 16.84
C ASN A 131 20.08 13.51 17.02
N VAL A 132 19.42 14.65 16.79
CA VAL A 132 20.02 15.98 17.00
C VAL A 132 20.33 16.21 18.49
N GLN A 133 19.46 15.78 19.39
CA GLN A 133 19.72 15.86 20.84
C GLN A 133 20.93 15.02 21.24
N THR A 134 21.00 13.77 20.80
CA THR A 134 22.16 12.90 21.09
C THR A 134 23.47 13.48 20.54
N ALA A 135 23.43 14.10 19.35
CA ALA A 135 24.60 14.75 18.78
C ALA A 135 25.04 15.99 19.58
N LEU A 136 24.10 16.75 20.15
CA LEU A 136 24.40 17.88 21.03
C LEU A 136 25.04 17.43 22.34
N GLU A 137 24.53 16.37 22.95
CA GLU A 137 25.11 15.78 24.17
C GLU A 137 26.54 15.28 23.92
N ALA A 138 26.76 14.56 22.81
CA ALA A 138 28.09 14.10 22.43
C ALA A 138 29.06 15.27 22.18
N LYS A 139 28.57 16.39 21.62
CA LYS A 139 29.37 17.60 21.44
C LYS A 139 29.80 18.20 22.79
N GLU A 140 28.91 18.24 23.77
CA GLU A 140 29.26 18.71 25.13
C GLU A 140 30.31 17.83 25.79
N GLU A 141 30.21 16.50 25.64
CA GLU A 141 31.23 15.57 26.14
C GLU A 141 32.60 15.81 25.50
N VAL A 142 32.65 16.05 24.18
CA VAL A 142 33.90 16.39 23.48
C VAL A 142 34.50 17.69 23.99
N VAL A 143 33.69 18.71 24.27
CA VAL A 143 34.17 19.98 24.86
C VAL A 143 34.79 19.75 26.23
N GLN A 144 34.18 18.91 27.08
CA GLN A 144 34.74 18.56 28.39
C GLN A 144 36.06 17.79 28.27
N LEU A 145 36.15 16.82 27.37
CA LEU A 145 37.39 16.07 27.12
C LEU A 145 38.51 16.98 26.62
N HIS A 146 38.19 17.98 25.79
CA HIS A 146 39.19 18.96 25.31
C HIS A 146 39.74 19.80 26.47
N ALA A 147 38.88 20.26 27.37
CA ALA A 147 39.29 21.01 28.56
C ALA A 147 40.21 20.17 29.47
N GLN A 148 39.89 18.88 29.67
CA GLN A 148 40.75 17.96 30.42
C GLN A 148 42.11 17.74 29.74
N ALA A 149 42.13 17.62 28.41
CA ALA A 149 43.38 17.49 27.66
C ALA A 149 44.28 18.73 27.79
N ASP A 150 43.70 19.94 27.75
CA ASP A 150 44.44 21.18 27.97
C ASP A 150 45.04 21.26 29.38
N GLU A 151 44.32 20.78 30.39
CA GLU A 151 44.80 20.75 31.76
C GLU A 151 45.93 19.72 31.94
N ALA A 152 45.80 18.54 31.35
CA ALA A 152 46.87 17.54 31.30
C ALA A 152 48.13 18.07 30.58
N GLN A 153 47.97 18.80 29.48
CA GLN A 153 49.09 19.39 28.76
C GLN A 153 49.84 20.43 29.60
N LYS A 154 49.12 21.27 30.36
CA LYS A 154 49.73 22.20 31.32
C LYS A 154 50.54 21.47 32.39
N ALA A 155 50.02 20.36 32.91
CA ALA A 155 50.73 19.54 33.90
C ALA A 155 52.02 18.93 33.31
N ILE A 156 51.99 18.46 32.07
CA ILE A 156 53.17 17.94 31.37
C ILE A 156 54.26 19.01 31.26
N VAL A 157 53.90 20.23 30.84
CA VAL A 157 54.86 21.34 30.72
C VAL A 157 55.50 21.66 32.09
N GLN A 158 54.71 21.64 33.17
CA GLN A 158 55.24 21.86 34.52
C GLN A 158 56.20 20.74 34.97
N LEU A 159 55.88 19.48 34.66
CA LEU A 159 56.75 18.35 34.96
C LEU A 159 58.06 18.41 34.16
N GLN A 160 58.00 18.80 32.88
CA GLN A 160 59.19 19.01 32.05
C GLN A 160 60.11 20.10 32.62
N ALA A 161 59.53 21.21 33.09
CA ALA A 161 60.29 22.28 33.75
C ALA A 161 61.01 21.78 35.02
N LYS A 162 60.30 21.04 35.89
CA LYS A 162 60.90 20.44 37.10
C LYS A 162 62.00 19.42 36.78
N ALA A 163 61.80 18.62 35.72
CA ALA A 163 62.80 17.67 35.25
C ALA A 163 64.07 18.38 34.77
N GLN A 164 63.94 19.48 34.01
CA GLN A 164 65.06 20.32 33.60
C GLN A 164 65.80 20.93 34.80
N GLU A 165 65.08 21.47 35.80
CA GLU A 165 65.70 21.99 37.03
C GLU A 165 66.51 20.91 37.75
N SER A 166 65.98 19.70 37.81
CA SER A 166 66.65 18.55 38.43
C SER A 166 67.89 18.11 37.65
N GLN A 167 67.84 18.15 36.32
CA GLN A 167 68.96 17.87 35.44
C GLN A 167 70.09 18.89 35.59
N ILE A 168 69.75 20.18 35.66
CA ILE A 168 70.70 21.27 35.91
C ILE A 168 71.36 21.09 37.29
N ALA A 169 70.58 20.75 38.32
CA ALA A 169 71.11 20.45 39.64
C ALA A 169 72.07 19.25 39.62
N ALA A 170 71.71 18.16 38.95
CA ALA A 170 72.55 16.97 38.79
C ALA A 170 73.87 17.28 38.06
N CYS A 171 73.83 18.06 36.97
CA CYS A 171 75.05 18.54 36.30
C CYS A 171 75.92 19.38 37.23
N GLY A 172 75.31 20.25 38.04
CA GLY A 172 76.03 21.05 39.04
C GLY A 172 76.67 20.22 40.16
N PHE A 173 76.10 19.06 40.52
CA PHE A 173 76.72 18.11 41.44
C PHE A 173 77.85 17.33 40.77
N ALA A 174 77.67 16.86 39.54
CA ALA A 174 78.71 16.16 38.78
C ALA A 174 79.96 17.03 38.58
N LEU A 175 79.78 18.30 38.23
CA LEU A 175 80.88 19.25 38.06
C LEU A 175 81.66 19.48 39.37
N ARG A 176 80.95 19.54 40.51
CA ARG A 176 81.57 19.66 41.84
C ARG A 176 82.31 18.39 42.25
N ALA A 177 81.78 17.21 41.92
CA ALA A 177 82.46 15.94 42.15
C ALA A 177 83.74 15.81 41.31
N GLU A 178 83.71 16.28 40.06
CA GLU A 178 84.87 16.30 39.17
C GLU A 178 85.96 17.28 39.64
N ALA A 179 85.56 18.46 40.12
CA ALA A 179 86.48 19.40 40.77
C ALA A 179 87.12 18.82 42.05
N ALA A 180 86.33 18.12 42.88
CA ALA A 180 86.84 17.42 44.07
C ALA A 180 87.80 16.27 43.70
N HIS A 181 87.53 15.55 42.61
CA HIS A 181 88.43 14.52 42.09
C HIS A 181 89.76 15.13 41.58
N GLY A 182 89.71 16.29 40.92
CA GLY A 182 90.90 17.05 40.51
C GLY A 182 91.75 17.52 41.69
N GLN A 183 91.12 18.05 42.75
CA GLN A 183 91.81 18.39 43.99
C GLN A 183 92.41 17.15 44.69
N ALA A 184 91.69 16.03 44.71
CA ALA A 184 92.20 14.77 45.27
C ALA A 184 93.43 14.27 44.50
N LYS A 185 93.47 14.39 43.16
CA LYS A 185 94.68 14.07 42.37
C LYS A 185 95.85 14.99 42.71
N HIS A 186 95.60 16.29 42.92
CA HIS A 186 96.64 17.23 43.34
C HIS A 186 97.20 16.90 44.73
N TYR A 187 96.33 16.49 45.66
CA TYR A 187 96.75 15.99 46.98
C TYR A 187 97.49 14.64 46.92
N VAL A 188 97.10 13.71 46.04
CA VAL A 188 97.83 12.45 45.83
C VAL A 188 99.23 12.71 45.28
N GLU A 189 99.38 13.69 44.38
CA GLU A 189 100.70 14.07 43.86
C GLU A 189 101.55 14.81 44.91
N GLN A 190 100.94 15.63 45.77
CA GLN A 190 101.62 16.19 46.95
C GLN A 190 102.00 15.11 47.98
N CYS A 191 101.16 14.10 48.19
CA CYS A 191 101.46 12.94 49.04
C CYS A 191 102.60 12.09 48.46
N ARG A 192 102.70 11.95 47.13
CA ARG A 192 103.81 11.26 46.45
C ARG A 192 105.14 11.99 46.67
N GLN A 193 105.13 13.32 46.61
CA GLN A 193 106.30 14.17 46.90
C GLN A 193 106.67 14.20 48.40
N LEU A 194 105.71 13.98 49.29
CA LEU A 194 105.93 13.86 50.74
C LEU A 194 106.36 12.44 51.16
N GLN A 195 106.00 11.40 50.41
CA GLN A 195 106.39 10.00 50.64
C GLN A 195 107.90 9.79 50.45
N GLU A 196 108.52 10.48 49.48
CA GLU A 196 109.98 10.51 49.30
C GLU A 196 110.71 11.25 50.45
N LYS A 197 109.99 12.04 51.26
CA LYS A 197 110.52 12.77 52.42
C LYS A 197 110.30 12.02 53.74
N ALA A 198 109.31 11.13 53.81
CA ALA A 198 108.80 10.51 55.03
C ALA A 198 109.41 9.14 55.40
N GLU A 199 110.33 8.58 54.60
CA GLU A 199 111.15 7.43 55.03
C GLU A 199 112.13 7.76 56.17
N ARG A 200 112.18 9.01 56.64
CA ARG A 200 113.08 9.45 57.72
C ARG A 200 112.48 9.58 59.12
N ASP A 201 111.17 9.73 59.31
CA ASP A 201 110.60 10.00 60.65
C ASP A 201 109.30 9.24 60.91
N ALA A 202 109.39 8.13 61.66
CA ALA A 202 108.35 7.10 61.79
C ALA A 202 107.41 7.21 63.02
N ASP A 203 107.35 8.33 63.75
CA ASP A 203 106.61 8.41 65.04
C ASP A 203 105.32 9.27 65.05
N HIS A 204 104.76 9.66 63.90
CA HIS A 204 103.51 10.46 63.83
C HIS A 204 102.35 9.79 63.06
N VAL A 205 102.26 8.45 63.11
CA VAL A 205 101.35 7.65 62.28
C VAL A 205 99.97 7.36 62.92
N ALA A 206 99.76 7.65 64.22
CA ALA A 206 98.51 7.27 64.89
C ALA A 206 97.32 8.26 64.77
N GLY A 207 97.54 9.46 64.19
CA GLY A 207 96.52 10.52 64.06
C GLY A 207 95.81 10.55 62.71
N VAL A 208 96.55 10.39 61.61
CA VAL A 208 96.06 10.64 60.23
C VAL A 208 95.13 9.53 59.70
N ALA A 209 95.21 8.32 60.25
CA ALA A 209 94.36 7.19 59.85
C ALA A 209 92.87 7.35 60.21
N ARG A 210 92.52 8.25 61.15
CA ARG A 210 91.13 8.46 61.60
C ARG A 210 90.33 9.44 60.73
N GLU A 211 90.96 10.44 60.12
CA GLU A 211 90.29 11.39 59.21
C GLU A 211 90.08 10.82 57.79
N PHE A 212 91.03 10.01 57.30
CA PHE A 212 90.93 9.34 55.99
C PHE A 212 89.73 8.38 55.89
N ALA A 213 89.35 7.73 57.00
CA ALA A 213 88.22 6.82 57.08
C ALA A 213 86.84 7.52 57.20
N GLN A 214 86.83 8.83 57.52
CA GLN A 214 85.62 9.63 57.69
C GLN A 214 85.23 10.33 56.37
N THR A 215 86.22 10.82 55.62
CA THR A 215 86.02 11.43 54.29
C THR A 215 85.62 10.40 53.22
N SER A 216 86.15 9.18 53.28
CA SER A 216 85.77 8.09 52.37
C SER A 216 84.33 7.59 52.59
N ARG A 217 83.77 7.76 53.80
CA ARG A 217 82.36 7.44 54.11
C ARG A 217 81.37 8.49 53.57
N GLN A 218 81.74 9.76 53.55
CA GLN A 218 80.91 10.84 52.98
C GLN A 218 80.86 10.80 51.43
N ALA A 219 81.93 10.34 50.78
CA ALA A 219 81.96 10.11 49.33
C ALA A 219 81.05 8.92 48.91
N LEU A 220 80.95 7.86 49.73
CA LEU A 220 80.05 6.73 49.47
C LEU A 220 78.57 7.09 49.64
N GLN A 221 78.21 7.96 50.60
CA GLN A 221 76.84 8.47 50.75
C GLN A 221 76.41 9.37 49.59
N SER A 222 77.33 10.14 49.00
CA SER A 222 77.05 11.01 47.85
C SER A 222 76.79 10.21 46.56
N ALA A 223 77.37 9.02 46.41
CA ALA A 223 77.14 8.11 45.29
C ALA A 223 75.77 7.38 45.36
N SER A 224 75.26 7.11 46.57
CA SER A 224 73.93 6.51 46.78
C SER A 224 72.79 7.46 46.39
N VAL A 225 72.91 8.76 46.70
CA VAL A 225 71.92 9.78 46.30
C VAL A 225 71.90 9.99 44.77
N ALA A 226 73.07 9.90 44.11
CA ALA A 226 73.15 9.97 42.65
C ALA A 226 72.50 8.76 41.95
N GLN A 227 72.55 7.58 42.57
CA GLN A 227 71.93 6.36 42.04
C GLN A 227 70.40 6.37 42.23
N GLU A 228 69.88 6.89 43.35
CA GLU A 228 68.44 7.10 43.57
C GLU A 228 67.86 8.15 42.61
N ALA A 229 68.58 9.26 42.38
CA ALA A 229 68.20 10.25 41.38
C ALA A 229 68.15 9.67 39.95
N LYS A 230 69.08 8.79 39.60
CA LYS A 230 69.08 8.08 38.31
C LYS A 230 67.86 7.15 38.16
N ASN A 231 67.53 6.40 39.21
CA ASN A 231 66.37 5.51 39.20
C ASN A 231 65.05 6.31 39.10
N SER A 232 64.93 7.43 39.81
CA SER A 232 63.76 8.31 39.76
C SER A 232 63.58 8.98 38.38
N VAL A 233 64.68 9.37 37.71
CA VAL A 233 64.64 9.86 36.33
C VAL A 233 64.22 8.75 35.35
N GLN A 234 64.66 7.50 35.57
CA GLN A 234 64.20 6.36 34.75
C GLN A 234 62.70 6.07 34.90
N GLU A 235 62.14 6.16 36.12
CA GLU A 235 60.70 6.03 36.33
C GLU A 235 59.92 7.17 35.67
N MET A 236 60.39 8.42 35.76
CA MET A 236 59.76 9.55 35.06
C MET A 236 59.79 9.38 33.54
N VAL A 237 60.87 8.83 32.98
CA VAL A 237 60.95 8.51 31.54
C VAL A 237 59.95 7.42 31.16
N GLN A 238 59.79 6.39 31.98
CA GLN A 238 58.77 5.34 31.74
C GLN A 238 57.34 5.91 31.82
N GLN A 239 57.03 6.74 32.80
CA GLN A 239 55.73 7.42 32.90
C GLN A 239 55.45 8.33 31.71
N THR A 240 56.47 9.04 31.22
CA THR A 240 56.37 9.91 30.04
C THR A 240 56.09 9.11 28.77
N ASN A 241 56.73 7.94 28.59
CA ASN A 241 56.45 7.05 27.46
C ASN A 241 55.03 6.49 27.51
N HIS A 242 54.56 6.11 28.71
CA HIS A 242 53.21 5.58 28.89
C HIS A 242 52.11 6.63 28.61
N LEU A 243 52.36 7.89 28.97
CA LEU A 243 51.51 9.03 28.63
C LEU A 243 51.51 9.30 27.11
N SER A 244 52.67 9.21 26.45
CA SER A 244 52.78 9.38 24.99
C SER A 244 51.99 8.33 24.22
N GLU A 245 52.02 7.06 24.66
CA GLU A 245 51.18 5.99 24.08
C GLU A 245 49.69 6.23 24.30
N TRP A 246 49.30 6.73 25.48
CA TRP A 246 47.91 7.06 25.78
C TRP A 246 47.38 8.20 24.91
N VAL A 247 48.17 9.27 24.75
CA VAL A 247 47.84 10.40 23.87
C VAL A 247 47.71 9.96 22.41
N ASN A 248 48.60 9.09 21.93
CA ASN A 248 48.50 8.53 20.58
C ASN A 248 47.23 7.68 20.38
N LYS A 249 46.85 6.88 21.38
CA LYS A 249 45.58 6.13 21.37
C LYS A 249 44.35 7.05 21.39
N ALA A 250 44.40 8.12 22.17
CA ALA A 250 43.32 9.11 22.21
C ALA A 250 43.18 9.82 20.85
N ALA A 251 44.30 10.22 20.23
CA ALA A 251 44.30 10.83 18.90
C ALA A 251 43.72 9.90 17.82
N GLN A 252 44.08 8.61 17.83
CA GLN A 252 43.50 7.60 16.92
C GLN A 252 41.99 7.44 17.15
N THR A 253 41.53 7.49 18.40
CA THR A 253 40.10 7.36 18.73
C THR A 253 39.31 8.59 18.25
N VAL A 254 39.87 9.79 18.37
CA VAL A 254 39.29 11.03 17.83
C VAL A 254 39.24 10.99 16.31
N GLN A 255 40.29 10.50 15.65
CA GLN A 255 40.33 10.37 14.19
C GLN A 255 39.29 9.38 13.68
N LEU A 256 39.15 8.21 14.33
CA LEU A 256 38.12 7.22 14.00
C LEU A 256 36.70 7.80 14.18
N LYS A 257 36.45 8.53 15.26
CA LYS A 257 35.16 9.20 15.49
C LYS A 257 34.89 10.29 14.45
N ALA A 258 35.91 11.03 14.01
CA ALA A 258 35.77 12.02 12.94
C ALA A 258 35.38 11.37 11.59
N GLU A 259 36.00 10.24 11.25
CA GLU A 259 35.65 9.46 10.05
C GLU A 259 34.23 8.88 10.14
N GLN A 260 33.81 8.40 11.32
CA GLN A 260 32.43 7.96 11.56
C GLN A 260 31.42 9.09 11.37
N VAL A 261 31.69 10.28 11.92
CA VAL A 261 30.83 11.46 11.75
C VAL A 261 30.75 11.89 10.29
N GLN A 262 31.87 11.84 9.56
CA GLN A 262 31.90 12.16 8.14
C GLN A 262 31.10 11.15 7.30
N THR A 263 31.21 9.86 7.61
CA THR A 263 30.42 8.79 6.97
C THR A 263 28.93 8.98 7.25
N GLN A 264 28.56 9.31 8.50
CA GLN A 264 27.17 9.55 8.88
C GLN A 264 26.60 10.78 8.15
N ALA A 265 27.40 11.83 7.98
CA ALA A 265 26.99 13.03 7.23
C ALA A 265 26.72 12.72 5.75
N GLU A 266 27.51 11.86 5.11
CA GLU A 266 27.26 11.41 3.73
C GLU A 266 25.99 10.56 3.60
N ILE A 267 25.73 9.67 4.57
CA ILE A 267 24.49 8.90 4.62
C ILE A 267 23.27 9.82 4.76
N CYS A 268 23.31 10.80 5.66
CA CYS A 268 22.23 11.77 5.82
C CYS A 268 22.01 12.61 4.55
N LYS A 269 23.08 12.97 3.84
CA LYS A 269 22.99 13.67 2.56
C LYS A 269 22.31 12.80 1.48
N ALA A 270 22.71 11.53 1.35
CA ALA A 270 22.10 10.60 0.41
C ALA A 270 20.61 10.34 0.71
N GLN A 271 20.25 10.23 1.99
CA GLN A 271 18.86 10.11 2.43
C GLN A 271 18.03 11.35 2.11
N ALA A 272 18.60 12.56 2.27
CA ALA A 272 17.93 13.80 1.90
C ALA A 272 17.69 13.90 0.38
N GLU A 273 18.67 13.49 -0.44
CA GLU A 273 18.54 13.44 -1.90
C GLU A 273 17.49 12.42 -2.34
N GLN A 274 17.43 11.25 -1.69
CA GLN A 274 16.40 10.24 -1.94
C GLN A 274 14.99 10.73 -1.57
N ALA A 275 14.84 11.39 -0.42
CA ALA A 275 13.57 11.99 -0.01
C ALA A 275 13.10 13.07 -0.99
N GLN A 276 14.03 13.89 -1.49
CA GLN A 276 13.71 14.92 -2.48
C GLN A 276 13.27 14.32 -3.82
N SER A 277 13.87 13.21 -4.26
CA SER A 277 13.43 12.44 -5.43
C SER A 277 11.99 11.94 -5.29
N LEU A 278 11.65 11.35 -4.14
CA LEU A 278 10.29 10.83 -3.88
C LEU A 278 9.24 11.95 -3.88
N VAL A 279 9.56 13.10 -3.31
CA VAL A 279 8.66 14.26 -3.30
C VAL A 279 8.38 14.78 -4.71
N GLU A 280 9.38 14.82 -5.59
CA GLU A 280 9.18 15.25 -6.99
C GLU A 280 8.41 14.20 -7.81
N GLU A 281 8.59 12.90 -7.53
CA GLU A 281 7.82 11.83 -8.14
C GLU A 281 6.34 11.88 -7.73
N ASP A 282 6.06 12.03 -6.43
CA ASP A 282 4.71 12.20 -5.90
C ASP A 282 4.03 13.45 -6.46
N ARG A 283 4.77 14.56 -6.58
CA ARG A 283 4.27 15.79 -7.19
C ARG A 283 3.89 15.57 -8.66
N ALA A 284 4.70 14.84 -9.42
CA ALA A 284 4.41 14.49 -10.80
C ALA A 284 3.19 13.56 -10.92
N GLN A 285 3.01 12.64 -9.98
CA GLN A 285 1.86 11.74 -9.94
C GLN A 285 0.58 12.49 -9.59
N ILE A 286 0.60 13.40 -8.61
CA ILE A 286 -0.53 14.27 -8.26
C ILE A 286 -0.96 15.13 -9.45
N ILE A 287 -0.01 15.67 -10.23
CA ILE A 287 -0.33 16.45 -11.43
C ILE A 287 -1.02 15.59 -12.50
N ARG A 288 -0.56 14.34 -12.71
CA ARG A 288 -1.22 13.39 -13.62
C ARG A 288 -2.63 13.06 -13.17
N THR A 289 -2.83 12.70 -11.91
CA THR A 289 -4.14 12.36 -11.36
C THR A 289 -5.12 13.55 -11.44
N LYS A 290 -4.65 14.78 -11.17
CA LYS A 290 -5.46 16.00 -11.33
C LYS A 290 -5.88 16.23 -12.79
N LYS A 291 -5.01 15.91 -13.74
CA LYS A 291 -5.33 16.02 -15.17
C LYS A 291 -6.38 14.98 -15.59
N GLU A 292 -6.19 13.72 -15.20
CA GLU A 292 -7.11 12.63 -15.52
C GLU A 292 -8.50 12.81 -14.90
N THR A 293 -8.56 13.30 -13.66
CA THR A 293 -9.83 13.64 -12.98
C THR A 293 -10.52 14.84 -13.63
N GLY A 294 -9.78 15.85 -14.08
CA GLY A 294 -10.31 16.96 -14.88
C GLY A 294 -10.92 16.47 -16.21
N ASP A 295 -10.20 15.61 -16.94
CA ASP A 295 -10.66 15.03 -18.20
C ASP A 295 -11.89 14.10 -18.01
N ALA A 296 -11.96 13.40 -16.88
CA ALA A 296 -13.12 12.58 -16.51
C ALA A 296 -14.35 13.46 -16.15
N ALA A 297 -14.16 14.54 -15.40
CA ALA A 297 -15.23 15.49 -15.07
C ALA A 297 -15.78 16.17 -16.33
N GLN A 298 -14.92 16.50 -17.30
CA GLN A 298 -15.33 17.09 -18.56
C GLN A 298 -16.15 16.09 -19.42
N ARG A 299 -15.76 14.81 -19.45
CA ARG A 299 -16.54 13.74 -20.09
C ARG A 299 -17.90 13.54 -19.41
N ALA A 300 -17.95 13.51 -18.08
CA ALA A 300 -19.20 13.40 -17.33
C ALA A 300 -20.16 14.58 -17.62
N SER A 301 -19.62 15.80 -17.76
CA SER A 301 -20.40 16.98 -18.16
C SER A 301 -20.98 16.85 -19.57
N GLN A 302 -20.20 16.33 -20.53
CA GLN A 302 -20.67 16.05 -21.89
C GLN A 302 -21.80 15.01 -21.89
N TYR A 303 -21.64 13.90 -21.17
CA TYR A 303 -22.69 12.88 -21.04
C TYR A 303 -23.97 13.42 -20.39
N ALA A 304 -23.85 14.24 -19.34
CA ALA A 304 -25.00 14.87 -18.70
C ALA A 304 -25.75 15.81 -19.66
N ASN A 305 -25.05 16.52 -20.55
CA ASN A 305 -25.68 17.36 -21.57
C ASN A 305 -26.40 16.51 -22.62
N THR A 306 -25.78 15.45 -23.12
CA THR A 306 -26.40 14.51 -24.07
C THR A 306 -27.65 13.86 -23.46
N ALA A 307 -27.61 13.46 -22.18
CA ALA A 307 -28.74 12.90 -21.46
C ALA A 307 -29.89 13.92 -21.32
N ARG A 308 -29.60 15.19 -21.02
CA ARG A 308 -30.63 16.25 -20.99
C ARG A 308 -31.29 16.45 -22.36
N GLU A 309 -30.52 16.42 -23.44
CA GLU A 309 -31.06 16.51 -24.80
C GLU A 309 -31.97 15.32 -25.13
N ALA A 310 -31.56 14.10 -24.75
CA ALA A 310 -32.37 12.89 -24.92
C ALA A 310 -33.68 12.99 -24.12
N ILE A 311 -33.62 13.38 -22.85
CA ILE A 311 -34.80 13.60 -22.00
C ILE A 311 -35.73 14.65 -22.62
N SER A 312 -35.18 15.75 -23.15
CA SER A 312 -35.98 16.77 -23.83
C SER A 312 -36.69 16.24 -25.07
N ARG A 313 -36.06 15.34 -25.83
CA ARG A 313 -36.69 14.68 -27.00
C ARG A 313 -37.81 13.75 -26.56
N VAL A 314 -37.58 12.92 -25.54
CA VAL A 314 -38.59 12.03 -24.98
C VAL A 314 -39.78 12.82 -24.43
N GLN A 315 -39.54 13.90 -23.69
CA GLN A 315 -40.62 14.76 -23.19
C GLN A 315 -41.45 15.40 -24.32
N LYS A 316 -40.81 15.77 -25.44
CA LYS A 316 -41.51 16.27 -26.62
C LYS A 316 -42.38 15.19 -27.25
N MET A 317 -41.87 13.96 -27.36
CA MET A 317 -42.63 12.80 -27.84
C MET A 317 -43.79 12.45 -26.92
N VAL A 318 -43.60 12.45 -25.60
CA VAL A 318 -44.66 12.22 -24.61
C VAL A 318 -45.75 13.29 -24.70
N ARG A 319 -45.39 14.57 -24.90
CA ARG A 319 -46.39 15.63 -25.13
C ARG A 319 -47.17 15.42 -26.43
N GLN A 320 -46.51 14.98 -27.50
CA GLN A 320 -47.18 14.62 -28.76
C GLN A 320 -48.11 13.41 -28.58
N ALA A 321 -47.67 12.37 -27.88
CA ALA A 321 -48.48 11.19 -27.57
C ALA A 321 -49.68 11.53 -26.67
N LYS A 322 -49.52 12.44 -25.72
CA LYS A 322 -50.59 12.89 -24.82
C LYS A 322 -51.63 13.78 -25.54
N GLN A 323 -51.21 14.54 -26.54
CA GLN A 323 -52.12 15.24 -27.45
C GLN A 323 -52.93 14.26 -28.32
N LEU A 324 -52.41 13.06 -28.58
CA LEU A 324 -53.11 11.98 -29.27
C LEU A 324 -53.98 11.12 -28.33
N SER A 325 -53.81 11.23 -26.99
CA SER A 325 -54.43 10.31 -26.02
C SER A 325 -55.41 10.95 -25.03
N THR A 326 -55.91 12.17 -25.28
CA THR A 326 -56.97 12.72 -24.39
C THR A 326 -58.34 12.17 -24.83
N PRO A 327 -59.10 11.45 -23.98
CA PRO A 327 -59.99 10.37 -24.40
C PRO A 327 -61.48 10.66 -24.18
N ALA A 328 -62.35 10.05 -24.99
CA ALA A 328 -63.74 9.83 -24.63
C ALA A 328 -63.94 8.36 -24.23
N ASP A 329 -63.85 8.16 -22.91
CA ASP A 329 -64.45 7.06 -22.14
C ASP A 329 -63.87 5.63 -22.24
N GLY A 330 -63.82 4.95 -21.09
CA GLY A 330 -63.61 3.49 -21.01
C GLY A 330 -62.27 3.04 -20.43
N SER A 331 -62.25 2.88 -19.10
CA SER A 331 -61.27 2.13 -18.31
C SER A 331 -60.90 0.78 -18.95
N VAL A 332 -59.62 0.57 -19.26
CA VAL A 332 -59.04 -0.77 -19.45
C VAL A 332 -58.46 -1.21 -18.11
N THR A 333 -59.20 -2.06 -17.41
CA THR A 333 -58.73 -2.74 -16.22
C THR A 333 -57.62 -3.74 -16.58
N THR A 334 -56.60 -3.81 -15.73
CA THR A 334 -55.35 -4.55 -15.89
C THR A 334 -55.46 -6.09 -15.84
N ASP A 335 -56.65 -6.66 -16.08
CA ASP A 335 -56.96 -8.08 -15.84
C ASP A 335 -56.62 -9.03 -17.01
N LYS A 336 -55.91 -8.58 -18.05
CA LYS A 336 -55.59 -9.41 -19.23
C LYS A 336 -54.14 -9.34 -19.71
N LEU A 337 -53.20 -9.05 -18.82
CA LEU A 337 -51.79 -9.38 -19.09
C LEU A 337 -51.57 -10.84 -18.68
N ALA A 338 -51.11 -11.65 -19.63
CA ALA A 338 -50.81 -13.06 -19.45
C ALA A 338 -49.94 -13.30 -18.20
N PRO A 339 -50.19 -14.36 -17.40
CA PRO A 339 -49.48 -14.62 -16.15
C PRO A 339 -47.98 -14.93 -16.32
N ASP A 340 -47.49 -15.10 -17.54
CA ASP A 340 -46.13 -15.58 -17.82
C ASP A 340 -45.09 -14.47 -18.04
N LEU A 341 -45.47 -13.19 -17.92
CA LEU A 341 -44.55 -12.06 -18.12
C LEU A 341 -44.52 -11.10 -16.91
N PHE A 342 -44.46 -11.64 -15.70
CA PHE A 342 -44.18 -10.85 -14.50
C PHE A 342 -42.70 -10.93 -14.12
N LEU A 343 -41.89 -9.96 -14.58
CA LEU A 343 -40.64 -9.56 -13.93
C LEU A 343 -40.88 -8.40 -12.94
N ILE A 344 -42.07 -8.36 -12.33
CA ILE A 344 -42.42 -7.40 -11.27
C ILE A 344 -42.62 -8.20 -9.99
N GLY A 345 -41.80 -7.92 -8.97
CA GLY A 345 -41.65 -8.72 -7.73
C GLY A 345 -40.25 -9.36 -7.62
N THR A 346 -39.89 -9.88 -6.44
CA THR A 346 -38.68 -10.71 -6.26
C THR A 346 -38.82 -11.99 -7.10
N PRO A 347 -38.05 -12.16 -8.19
CA PRO A 347 -38.21 -13.32 -9.07
C PRO A 347 -37.88 -14.60 -8.30
N ASN A 348 -38.85 -15.49 -8.15
CA ASN A 348 -38.71 -16.76 -7.43
C ASN A 348 -38.28 -17.89 -8.38
N ALA A 349 -37.37 -17.57 -9.32
CA ALA A 349 -36.78 -18.57 -10.21
C ALA A 349 -35.96 -19.54 -9.35
N SER A 350 -36.09 -20.84 -9.63
CA SER A 350 -35.30 -21.87 -8.94
C SER A 350 -33.81 -21.57 -9.10
N THR A 351 -33.16 -21.29 -7.97
CA THR A 351 -31.72 -21.04 -7.91
C THR A 351 -30.99 -22.23 -8.53
N PRO A 352 -30.19 -22.02 -9.60
CA PRO A 352 -29.36 -23.07 -10.15
C PRO A 352 -28.41 -23.66 -9.10
N ASP A 353 -27.96 -24.90 -9.29
CA ASP A 353 -26.86 -25.44 -8.49
C ASP A 353 -25.57 -24.69 -8.80
N ALA A 354 -24.66 -24.60 -7.83
CA ALA A 354 -23.43 -23.81 -7.95
C ALA A 354 -22.50 -24.24 -9.11
N ASP A 355 -22.68 -25.46 -9.63
CA ASP A 355 -21.96 -26.00 -10.78
C ASP A 355 -22.75 -25.92 -12.10
N ASP A 356 -23.95 -25.29 -12.11
CA ASP A 356 -24.77 -25.15 -13.30
C ASP A 356 -24.14 -24.14 -14.29
N LYS A 357 -23.85 -24.62 -15.51
CA LYS A 357 -23.30 -23.84 -16.63
C LYS A 357 -24.37 -23.44 -17.67
N SER A 358 -25.64 -23.53 -17.32
CA SER A 358 -26.75 -23.17 -18.20
C SER A 358 -26.87 -21.65 -18.39
N THR A 359 -27.67 -21.24 -19.37
CA THR A 359 -27.96 -19.82 -19.66
C THR A 359 -29.11 -19.25 -18.81
N ARG A 360 -29.40 -19.86 -17.65
CA ARG A 360 -30.47 -19.43 -16.74
C ARG A 360 -30.09 -18.13 -16.04
N ILE A 361 -31.10 -17.35 -15.62
CA ILE A 361 -30.89 -16.10 -14.89
C ILE A 361 -30.34 -16.41 -13.50
N ALA A 362 -29.16 -15.88 -13.19
CA ALA A 362 -28.54 -15.96 -11.88
C ALA A 362 -29.08 -14.86 -10.96
N THR A 363 -29.48 -15.22 -9.72
CA THR A 363 -29.75 -14.23 -8.69
C THR A 363 -28.43 -13.67 -8.14
N THR A 364 -28.46 -12.48 -7.54
CA THR A 364 -27.28 -11.92 -6.84
C THR A 364 -26.80 -12.83 -5.71
N ALA A 365 -27.73 -13.43 -4.97
CA ALA A 365 -27.45 -14.41 -3.91
C ALA A 365 -26.77 -15.68 -4.45
N PHE A 366 -27.21 -16.18 -5.61
CA PHE A 366 -26.54 -17.29 -6.29
C PHE A 366 -25.11 -16.92 -6.69
N THR A 367 -24.93 -15.77 -7.33
CA THR A 367 -23.63 -15.32 -7.82
C THR A 367 -22.65 -15.15 -6.66
N GLN A 368 -23.10 -14.54 -5.56
CA GLN A 368 -22.30 -14.40 -4.35
C GLN A 368 -21.93 -15.77 -3.76
N THR A 369 -22.89 -16.69 -3.65
CA THR A 369 -22.66 -18.05 -3.13
C THR A 369 -21.71 -18.84 -4.02
N ALA A 370 -21.86 -18.75 -5.34
CA ALA A 370 -21.02 -19.45 -6.31
C ALA A 370 -19.57 -18.95 -6.24
N ILE A 371 -19.37 -17.62 -6.20
CA ILE A 371 -18.05 -17.02 -6.04
C ILE A 371 -17.41 -17.44 -4.71
N LEU A 372 -18.15 -17.35 -3.59
CA LEU A 372 -17.62 -17.72 -2.28
C LEU A 372 -17.23 -19.20 -2.20
N ARG A 373 -18.03 -20.10 -2.78
CA ARG A 373 -17.72 -21.54 -2.81
C ARG A 373 -16.40 -21.86 -3.53
N MET A 374 -16.03 -21.06 -4.54
CA MET A 374 -14.75 -21.24 -5.24
C MET A 374 -13.53 -20.99 -4.35
N PHE A 375 -13.68 -20.26 -3.23
CA PHE A 375 -12.60 -19.97 -2.29
C PHE A 375 -12.75 -20.74 -0.97
N ASP A 376 -13.97 -20.94 -0.49
CA ASP A 376 -14.25 -21.40 0.87
C ASP A 376 -14.56 -22.88 1.03
N GLU A 377 -14.78 -23.64 -0.05
CA GLU A 377 -15.04 -25.07 0.11
C GLU A 377 -13.79 -25.83 0.62
N PRO A 378 -13.96 -26.86 1.48
CA PRO A 378 -12.84 -27.63 2.05
C PRO A 378 -11.89 -28.27 1.03
N ARG A 379 -12.33 -28.47 -0.22
CA ARG A 379 -11.46 -28.98 -1.31
C ARG A 379 -10.50 -27.93 -1.88
N TYR A 380 -10.81 -26.64 -1.67
CA TYR A 380 -10.03 -25.51 -2.17
C TYR A 380 -9.18 -24.85 -1.09
N LYS A 381 -9.42 -25.10 0.20
CA LYS A 381 -8.57 -24.53 1.27
C LYS A 381 -8.38 -25.46 2.46
N SER A 382 -7.24 -25.28 3.12
CA SER A 382 -6.95 -25.80 4.46
C SER A 382 -6.28 -24.67 5.26
N ILE A 383 -6.94 -24.16 6.30
CA ILE A 383 -6.46 -23.05 7.15
C ILE A 383 -5.82 -23.58 8.45
N ALA A 384 -5.08 -24.68 8.37
CA ALA A 384 -4.28 -25.18 9.48
C ALA A 384 -2.91 -24.49 9.52
N ASP A 385 -2.13 -24.75 10.58
CA ASP A 385 -0.76 -24.23 10.74
C ASP A 385 0.10 -24.55 9.50
N ASP A 386 -0.05 -25.79 9.02
CA ASP A 386 0.33 -26.19 7.67
C ASP A 386 -0.93 -26.18 6.78
N GLY A 387 -0.95 -25.35 5.75
CA GLY A 387 -2.17 -25.04 5.02
C GLY A 387 -1.98 -24.77 3.53
N TYR A 388 -3.10 -24.61 2.85
CA TYR A 388 -3.13 -24.24 1.44
C TYR A 388 -4.40 -23.49 1.04
N GLN A 389 -4.32 -22.73 -0.05
CA GLN A 389 -5.45 -22.13 -0.76
C GLN A 389 -5.27 -22.35 -2.26
N LYS A 390 -6.22 -23.04 -2.89
CA LYS A 390 -6.37 -23.16 -4.33
C LYS A 390 -7.20 -21.98 -4.81
N LEU A 391 -6.76 -21.34 -5.89
CA LEU A 391 -7.39 -20.18 -6.48
C LEU A 391 -8.11 -20.56 -7.79
N PRO A 392 -9.20 -19.85 -8.14
CA PRO A 392 -9.76 -19.91 -9.48
C PRO A 392 -8.67 -19.60 -10.51
N GLY A 393 -8.48 -20.49 -11.49
CA GLY A 393 -7.39 -20.41 -12.47
C GLY A 393 -6.26 -21.41 -12.25
N GLY A 394 -6.31 -22.22 -11.18
CA GLY A 394 -5.41 -23.36 -10.98
C GLY A 394 -4.17 -23.07 -10.13
N PHE A 395 -3.94 -21.82 -9.74
CA PHE A 395 -2.89 -21.48 -8.78
C PHE A 395 -3.18 -22.07 -7.40
N ILE A 396 -2.12 -22.41 -6.69
CA ILE A 396 -2.15 -22.95 -5.33
C ILE A 396 -1.12 -22.18 -4.51
N LEU A 397 -1.56 -21.67 -3.36
CA LEU A 397 -0.74 -21.11 -2.29
C LEU A 397 -0.62 -22.18 -1.20
N GLN A 398 0.58 -22.41 -0.66
CA GLN A 398 0.79 -23.33 0.46
C GLN A 398 1.71 -22.69 1.49
N TRP A 399 1.50 -23.00 2.76
CA TRP A 399 2.34 -22.53 3.85
C TRP A 399 2.50 -23.62 4.91
N GLY A 400 3.49 -23.44 5.76
CA GLY A 400 3.67 -24.31 6.91
C GLY A 400 4.94 -24.01 7.68
N GLU A 401 5.25 -24.93 8.59
CA GLU A 401 6.42 -24.86 9.46
C GLU A 401 7.24 -26.14 9.37
N ILE A 402 8.56 -26.02 9.51
CA ILE A 402 9.46 -27.17 9.53
C ILE A 402 10.71 -26.87 10.34
N ILE A 403 11.28 -27.91 10.95
CA ILE A 403 12.53 -27.83 11.70
C ILE A 403 13.66 -28.40 10.84
N THR A 404 14.79 -27.70 10.76
CA THR A 404 15.97 -28.18 10.04
C THR A 404 16.56 -29.44 10.66
N ARG A 405 17.07 -30.33 9.81
CA ARG A 405 17.98 -31.43 10.20
C ARG A 405 19.44 -30.98 10.14
N ALA A 406 20.35 -31.90 10.47
CA ALA A 406 21.80 -31.66 10.40
C ALA A 406 22.21 -31.06 9.03
N GLY A 407 23.08 -30.04 9.06
CA GLY A 407 23.48 -29.28 7.87
C GLY A 407 22.51 -28.15 7.49
N GLY A 408 21.52 -27.83 8.33
CA GLY A 408 20.58 -26.73 8.11
C GLY A 408 19.55 -27.02 7.03
N ILE A 409 19.33 -28.29 6.68
CA ILE A 409 18.43 -28.68 5.59
C ILE A 409 17.00 -28.81 6.12
N ALA A 410 16.03 -28.27 5.40
CA ALA A 410 14.61 -28.47 5.65
C ALA A 410 13.94 -29.07 4.41
N ASP A 411 13.44 -30.30 4.54
CA ASP A 411 12.76 -31.05 3.49
C ASP A 411 11.25 -30.76 3.54
N ILE A 412 10.82 -29.75 2.79
CA ILE A 412 9.44 -29.32 2.76
C ILE A 412 8.63 -30.28 1.90
N LYS A 413 7.59 -30.87 2.48
CA LYS A 413 6.57 -31.63 1.77
C LYS A 413 5.31 -30.78 1.63
N PHE A 414 4.88 -30.53 0.40
CA PHE A 414 3.65 -29.80 0.13
C PHE A 414 2.44 -30.64 0.55
N LEU A 415 1.43 -29.99 1.11
CA LEU A 415 0.23 -30.64 1.63
C LEU A 415 -0.64 -31.17 0.50
N THR A 416 -0.66 -30.45 -0.61
CA THR A 416 -1.22 -30.90 -1.88
C THR A 416 -0.16 -30.76 -2.96
N PRO A 417 0.04 -31.75 -3.83
CA PRO A 417 0.96 -31.59 -4.95
C PRO A 417 0.51 -30.43 -5.85
N PHE A 418 1.47 -29.64 -6.34
CA PHE A 418 1.20 -28.73 -7.46
C PHE A 418 0.94 -29.56 -8.72
N LEU A 419 -0.13 -29.28 -9.48
CA LEU A 419 -0.51 -30.15 -10.59
C LEU A 419 0.56 -30.14 -11.71
N ASN A 420 1.25 -29.01 -11.89
CA ASN A 420 2.29 -28.84 -12.89
C ASN A 420 3.65 -28.57 -12.25
N LYS A 421 3.79 -27.47 -11.49
CA LYS A 421 5.08 -27.10 -10.88
C LYS A 421 4.96 -26.09 -9.73
N CYS A 422 5.91 -26.17 -8.81
CA CYS A 422 6.19 -25.10 -7.85
C CYS A 422 6.94 -23.95 -8.56
N LEU A 423 6.37 -22.74 -8.54
CA LEU A 423 6.95 -21.55 -9.17
C LEU A 423 7.95 -20.86 -8.26
N CYS A 424 7.66 -20.75 -6.98
CA CYS A 424 8.57 -20.17 -6.00
C CYS A 424 8.26 -20.69 -4.59
N ILE A 425 9.27 -20.62 -3.75
CA ILE A 425 9.15 -20.83 -2.31
C ILE A 425 10.00 -19.78 -1.59
N GLN A 426 9.50 -19.31 -0.46
CA GLN A 426 10.23 -18.46 0.46
C GLN A 426 10.19 -19.11 1.84
N GLY A 427 11.34 -19.14 2.52
CA GLY A 427 11.42 -19.51 3.92
C GLY A 427 11.87 -18.34 4.77
N MET A 428 11.45 -18.32 6.02
CA MET A 428 11.84 -17.37 7.05
C MET A 428 12.17 -18.14 8.32
N TYR A 429 13.37 -17.91 8.85
CA TYR A 429 13.79 -18.49 10.11
C TYR A 429 13.02 -17.83 11.28
N ARG A 430 12.44 -18.65 12.16
CA ARG A 430 11.80 -18.22 13.40
C ARG A 430 12.75 -18.41 14.58
N GLY A 431 13.61 -17.43 14.83
CA GLY A 431 14.44 -17.45 16.02
C GLY A 431 15.18 -16.15 16.26
N ARG A 432 16.11 -16.17 17.22
CA ARG A 432 16.85 -14.98 17.67
C ARG A 432 18.22 -14.80 17.00
N LEU A 433 18.60 -15.73 16.12
CA LEU A 433 19.89 -15.74 15.42
C LEU A 433 19.79 -15.05 14.05
N CYS A 434 20.92 -14.62 13.53
CA CYS A 434 21.07 -14.15 12.15
C CYS A 434 21.25 -15.36 11.23
N VAL A 435 20.15 -15.89 10.69
CA VAL A 435 20.15 -17.06 9.79
C VAL A 435 19.64 -16.64 8.42
N THR A 436 20.37 -17.05 7.38
CA THR A 436 19.93 -16.92 5.99
C THR A 436 19.22 -18.19 5.56
N VAL A 437 18.03 -18.06 4.97
CA VAL A 437 17.28 -19.18 4.37
C VAL A 437 17.35 -19.04 2.85
N THR A 438 17.88 -20.06 2.18
CA THR A 438 17.92 -20.12 0.72
C THR A 438 17.27 -21.39 0.22
N GLU A 439 16.75 -21.34 -0.99
CA GLU A 439 16.38 -22.55 -1.70
C GLU A 439 17.61 -23.30 -2.21
N SER A 440 17.57 -24.63 -2.14
CA SER A 440 18.56 -25.49 -2.80
C SER A 440 18.24 -25.60 -4.29
N SER A 441 19.22 -25.28 -5.16
CA SER A 441 19.06 -25.10 -6.61
C SER A 441 18.51 -26.30 -7.41
N SER A 442 18.37 -27.47 -6.79
CA SER A 442 17.87 -28.71 -7.40
C SER A 442 16.61 -29.27 -6.72
N GLY A 443 15.96 -28.51 -5.82
CA GLY A 443 14.97 -29.05 -4.89
C GLY A 443 13.52 -29.13 -5.38
N ARG A 444 13.08 -28.31 -6.34
CA ARG A 444 11.64 -28.17 -6.63
C ARG A 444 11.07 -29.36 -7.36
N SER A 445 10.07 -29.99 -6.75
CA SER A 445 9.18 -30.96 -7.38
C SER A 445 7.72 -30.52 -7.21
N GLN A 446 6.79 -31.31 -7.74
CA GLN A 446 5.36 -31.12 -7.49
C GLN A 446 4.99 -31.41 -6.03
N GLU A 447 5.76 -32.24 -5.33
CA GLU A 447 5.42 -32.76 -4.00
C GLU A 447 6.19 -32.07 -2.87
N GLY A 448 7.26 -31.35 -3.18
CA GLY A 448 8.09 -30.72 -2.16
C GLY A 448 9.32 -30.00 -2.72
N THR A 449 10.09 -29.43 -1.81
CA THR A 449 11.39 -28.82 -2.10
C THR A 449 12.30 -28.84 -0.88
N GLN A 450 13.54 -28.40 -1.04
CA GLN A 450 14.51 -28.27 0.04
C GLN A 450 14.91 -26.82 0.23
N LEU A 451 14.80 -26.36 1.46
CA LEU A 451 15.45 -25.13 1.91
C LEU A 451 16.72 -25.48 2.68
N ARG A 452 17.69 -24.58 2.60
CA ARG A 452 18.91 -24.62 3.39
C ARG A 452 19.02 -23.35 4.21
N CYS A 453 19.25 -23.52 5.50
CA CYS A 453 19.56 -22.47 6.43
C CYS A 453 21.03 -22.51 6.78
N PHE A 454 21.64 -21.34 6.91
CA PHE A 454 22.99 -21.20 7.43
C PHE A 454 23.14 -19.86 8.16
N ASP A 455 24.02 -19.82 9.15
CA ASP A 455 24.36 -18.62 9.90
C ASP A 455 25.38 -17.75 9.15
N ASN A 456 25.91 -16.72 9.82
CA ASN A 456 26.93 -15.83 9.27
C ASN A 456 28.31 -16.49 9.07
N THR A 457 28.51 -17.74 9.50
CA THR A 457 29.72 -18.53 9.23
C THR A 457 29.49 -19.57 8.13
N ALA A 458 28.32 -19.54 7.47
CA ALA A 458 27.88 -20.50 6.46
C ALA A 458 27.68 -21.93 7.00
N GLU A 459 27.57 -22.10 8.32
CA GLU A 459 27.28 -23.37 8.96
C GLU A 459 25.76 -23.58 9.07
N GLY A 460 25.31 -24.79 8.75
CA GLY A 460 23.91 -25.18 8.87
C GLY A 460 23.71 -26.10 10.06
N HIS A 461 22.76 -25.76 10.94
CA HIS A 461 22.51 -26.49 12.18
C HIS A 461 21.12 -27.15 12.16
N ALA A 462 20.96 -28.21 12.96
CA ALA A 462 19.66 -28.82 13.20
C ALA A 462 18.86 -28.03 14.24
N GLY A 463 17.54 -28.17 14.25
CA GLY A 463 16.69 -27.58 15.28
C GLY A 463 16.27 -26.13 15.01
N TRP A 464 16.56 -25.59 13.81
CA TRP A 464 16.08 -24.27 13.43
C TRP A 464 14.68 -24.35 12.83
N GLU A 465 13.75 -23.61 13.41
CA GLU A 465 12.37 -23.50 12.93
C GLU A 465 12.29 -22.56 11.73
N ILE A 466 11.64 -23.01 10.67
CA ILE A 466 11.41 -22.26 9.44
C ILE A 466 9.91 -22.19 9.19
N GLN A 467 9.38 -20.99 9.01
CA GLN A 467 8.11 -20.76 8.34
C GLN A 467 8.34 -20.65 6.85
N TRP A 468 7.49 -21.29 6.04
CA TRP A 468 7.63 -21.25 4.60
C TRP A 468 6.30 -20.94 3.90
N PHE A 469 6.42 -20.39 2.70
CA PHE A 469 5.33 -20.08 1.80
C PHE A 469 5.72 -20.45 0.37
N ALA A 470 4.85 -21.18 -0.33
CA ALA A 470 5.06 -21.65 -1.69
C ALA A 470 3.89 -21.29 -2.60
N LEU A 471 4.21 -21.01 -3.87
CA LEU A 471 3.25 -20.73 -4.94
C LEU A 471 3.53 -21.67 -6.12
N GLY A 472 2.47 -22.19 -6.72
CA GLY A 472 2.55 -23.04 -7.92
C GLY A 472 1.18 -23.23 -8.54
N TYR A 473 1.08 -24.14 -9.51
CA TYR A 473 -0.16 -24.53 -10.17
C TYR A 473 -0.06 -25.93 -10.72
#